data_AF-A0AA88TC68-F1
#
_entry.id   AF-A0AA88TC68-F1
#
_cell.length_a   1.000
_cell.length_b   1.000
_cell.length_c   1.000
_cell.angle_alpha   90.00
_cell.angle_beta   90.00
_cell.angle_gamma   90.00
#
_symmetry.space_group_name_H-M   'P 1'
#
loop_
_entity.id
_entity.type
_entity.pdbx_description
1 polymer ?
#
loop_
_entity_poly.entity_id
_entity_poly.type
_entity_poly.pdbx_seq_one_letter_code
_entity_poly.pdbx_strand_id
1 'polypeptide(L)'
;MLFFLVLSFWAPAVLISGQVWPLNSTPRKTVTLSNRGHVFQEEGVWNYTTMLLMEDEGVLILGAREAIFALDLNNITHKKSMVRKKI
;
A
#
# COMPACT_ATOMS: atom_id res chain seq x y z
N MET A 1 -17.70 55.48 -15.18
CA MET A 1 -18.22 54.26 -15.84
C MET A 1 -17.14 53.22 -16.15
N LEU A 2 -15.95 53.62 -16.60
CA LEU A 2 -14.84 52.70 -16.94
C LEU A 2 -14.18 52.01 -15.72
N PHE A 3 -14.16 52.67 -14.56
CA PHE A 3 -13.47 52.17 -13.34
C PHE A 3 -14.14 50.92 -12.72
N PHE A 4 -15.46 50.79 -12.86
CA PHE A 4 -16.23 49.65 -12.34
C PHE A 4 -16.10 48.39 -13.21
N LEU A 5 -15.76 48.54 -14.49
CA LEU A 5 -15.51 47.42 -15.43
C LEU A 5 -14.16 46.73 -15.18
N VAL A 6 -13.17 47.47 -14.70
CA VAL A 6 -11.84 46.90 -14.39
C VAL A 6 -11.90 46.04 -13.10
N LEU A 7 -12.67 46.48 -12.10
CA LEU A 7 -12.84 45.75 -10.84
C LEU A 7 -13.58 44.42 -11.02
N SER A 8 -14.56 44.38 -11.93
CA SER A 8 -15.39 43.21 -12.21
C SER A 8 -14.67 42.13 -13.02
N PHE A 9 -13.56 42.47 -13.70
CA PHE A 9 -12.71 41.50 -14.39
C PHE A 9 -11.63 40.87 -13.50
N TRP A 10 -11.21 41.55 -12.43
CA TRP A 10 -10.20 41.02 -11.50
C TRP A 10 -10.81 40.22 -10.34
N ALA A 11 -12.05 40.51 -9.95
CA ALA A 11 -12.72 39.81 -8.84
C ALA A 11 -12.93 38.29 -9.07
N PRO A 12 -13.28 37.78 -10.27
CA PRO A 12 -13.46 36.35 -10.48
C PRO A 12 -12.13 35.58 -10.50
N ALA A 13 -11.05 36.21 -10.95
CA ALA A 13 -9.72 35.56 -11.02
C ALA A 13 -9.15 35.23 -9.64
N VAL A 14 -9.46 36.06 -8.63
CA VAL A 14 -9.04 35.86 -7.23
C VAL A 14 -9.81 34.72 -6.56
N LEU A 15 -11.06 34.44 -6.98
CA LEU A 15 -11.86 33.34 -6.41
C LEU A 15 -11.57 31.98 -7.05
N ILE A 16 -11.04 31.94 -8.28
CA ILE A 16 -10.63 30.71 -8.97
C ILE A 16 -9.20 30.29 -8.57
N SER A 17 -8.42 31.16 -7.92
CA SER A 17 -7.24 30.72 -7.17
C SER A 17 -7.66 30.03 -5.87
N GLY A 18 -8.52 29.01 -5.98
CA GLY A 18 -8.62 27.94 -5.00
C GLY A 18 -7.25 27.30 -4.94
N GLN A 19 -6.36 27.92 -4.17
CA GLN A 19 -5.14 27.31 -3.66
C GLN A 19 -5.64 26.12 -2.86
N VAL A 20 -5.83 24.98 -3.52
CA VAL A 20 -5.82 23.69 -2.86
C VAL A 20 -4.44 23.65 -2.26
N TRP A 21 -4.33 24.04 -0.99
CA TRP A 21 -3.12 23.84 -0.23
C TRP A 21 -2.79 22.37 -0.44
N PRO A 22 -1.62 22.03 -1.00
CA PRO A 22 -1.23 20.64 -1.04
C PRO A 22 -1.19 20.23 0.43
N LEU A 23 -2.23 19.52 0.88
CA LEU A 23 -2.21 18.77 2.12
C LEU A 23 -0.87 18.07 2.07
N ASN A 24 0.03 18.44 2.97
CA ASN A 24 1.43 18.03 2.97
C ASN A 24 1.47 16.50 2.99
N SER A 25 1.40 15.90 1.80
CA SER A 25 1.16 14.49 1.53
C SER A 25 2.47 13.80 1.18
N THR A 26 3.59 14.45 1.50
CA THR A 26 4.91 13.86 1.47
C THR A 26 5.07 12.97 2.70
N PRO A 27 5.27 11.64 2.55
CA PRO A 27 5.56 10.77 3.67
C PRO A 27 6.75 11.30 4.46
N ARG A 28 6.66 11.30 5.79
CA ARG A 28 7.75 11.76 6.67
C ARG A 28 9.06 11.01 6.43
N LYS A 29 8.95 9.75 6.02
CA LYS A 29 10.09 8.88 5.71
C LYS A 29 9.67 7.89 4.63
N THR A 30 10.41 7.87 3.52
CA THR A 30 10.29 6.84 2.49
C THR A 30 11.40 5.82 2.69
N VAL A 31 11.04 4.54 2.79
CA VAL A 31 12.00 3.44 2.93
C VAL A 31 11.93 2.58 1.68
N THR A 32 13.07 2.33 1.05
CA THR A 32 13.14 1.45 -0.12
C THR A 32 13.17 -0.01 0.30
N LEU A 33 12.51 -0.88 -0.48
CA LEU A 33 12.43 -2.32 -0.20
C LEU A 33 13.82 -2.97 -0.09
N SER A 34 14.77 -2.52 -0.93
CA SER A 34 16.14 -3.02 -0.99
C SER A 34 16.89 -3.00 0.35
N ASN A 35 16.42 -2.19 1.29
CA ASN A 35 17.22 -1.87 2.45
C ASN A 35 17.01 -2.85 3.62
N ARG A 36 15.80 -3.41 3.84
CA ARG A 36 15.47 -4.06 5.14
C ARG A 36 14.34 -5.11 5.19
N GLY A 37 13.62 -5.40 4.11
CA GLY A 37 12.44 -6.28 4.17
C GLY A 37 12.75 -7.74 3.87
N HIS A 38 12.22 -8.68 4.67
CA HIS A 38 12.09 -10.07 4.24
C HIS A 38 11.00 -10.16 3.16
N VAL A 39 11.26 -10.92 2.09
CA VAL A 39 10.33 -11.11 0.97
C VAL A 39 10.08 -12.60 0.81
N PHE A 40 8.81 -12.98 0.72
CA PHE A 40 8.40 -14.34 0.44
C PHE A 40 7.66 -14.38 -0.91
N GLN A 41 8.05 -15.32 -1.76
CA GLN A 41 7.38 -15.64 -3.02
C GLN A 41 7.61 -17.12 -3.33
N GLU A 42 6.61 -17.77 -3.91
CA GLU A 42 6.68 -19.16 -4.34
C GLU A 42 6.54 -19.23 -5.87
N GLU A 43 7.38 -20.02 -6.52
CA GLU A 43 7.35 -20.18 -7.98
C GLU A 43 6.01 -20.75 -8.44
N GLY A 44 5.42 -20.12 -9.47
CA GLY A 44 4.14 -20.53 -10.03
C GLY A 44 2.93 -20.25 -9.15
N VAL A 45 3.07 -19.47 -8.08
CA VAL A 45 1.96 -19.01 -7.23
C VAL A 45 1.86 -17.49 -7.31
N TRP A 46 0.64 -16.98 -7.39
CA TRP A 46 0.33 -15.55 -7.43
C TRP A 46 -0.92 -15.23 -6.62
N ASN A 47 -1.24 -13.94 -6.47
CA ASN A 47 -2.39 -13.44 -5.74
C ASN A 47 -2.43 -13.83 -4.25
N TYR A 48 -1.40 -13.44 -3.50
CA TYR A 48 -1.39 -13.50 -2.04
C TYR A 48 -2.37 -12.44 -1.49
N THR A 49 -3.53 -12.87 -1.00
CA THR A 49 -4.65 -11.97 -0.68
C THR A 49 -5.20 -12.14 0.74
N THR A 50 -4.92 -13.28 1.38
CA THR A 50 -5.40 -13.59 2.73
C THR A 50 -4.21 -13.80 3.65
N MET A 51 -4.27 -13.24 4.85
CA MET A 51 -3.22 -13.38 5.87
C MET A 51 -3.86 -13.61 7.24
N LEU A 52 -3.42 -14.63 7.95
CA LEU A 52 -3.87 -14.95 9.31
C LEU A 52 -2.65 -15.12 10.21
N LEU A 53 -2.61 -14.31 11.27
CA LEU A 53 -1.55 -14.28 12.24
C LEU A 53 -1.89 -15.21 13.42
N MET A 54 -0.98 -16.12 13.76
CA MET A 54 -1.10 -17.00 14.92
C MET A 54 0.14 -16.79 15.80
N GLU A 55 0.11 -15.74 16.62
CA GLU A 55 1.26 -15.29 17.42
C GLU A 55 1.72 -16.37 18.42
N ASP A 56 0.77 -17.03 19.09
CA ASP A 56 1.05 -18.09 20.08
C ASP A 56 1.85 -19.26 19.48
N GLU A 57 1.62 -19.56 18.20
CA GLU A 57 2.29 -20.64 17.46
C GLU A 57 3.52 -20.15 16.66
N GLY A 58 3.78 -18.84 16.66
CA GLY A 58 4.84 -18.22 15.87
C GLY A 58 4.70 -18.49 14.36
N VAL A 59 3.47 -18.50 13.84
CA VAL A 59 3.17 -18.84 12.44
C VAL A 59 2.32 -17.77 11.77
N LEU A 60 2.67 -17.45 10.52
CA LEU A 60 1.84 -16.68 9.60
C LEU A 60 1.22 -17.62 8.56
N ILE A 61 -0.11 -17.72 8.56
CA ILE A 61 -0.84 -18.43 7.49
C ILE A 61 -1.10 -17.45 6.35
N LEU A 62 -0.60 -17.77 5.16
CA LEU A 62 -0.71 -16.94 3.97
C LEU A 62 -1.52 -17.67 2.89
N GLY A 63 -2.64 -17.10 2.48
CA GLY A 63 -3.49 -17.61 1.41
C GLY A 63 -3.16 -16.93 0.08
N ALA A 64 -2.96 -17.76 -0.94
CA ALA A 64 -2.71 -17.36 -2.31
C ALA A 64 -3.62 -18.13 -3.29
N ARG A 65 -3.57 -17.80 -4.57
CA ARG A 65 -4.29 -18.59 -5.58
C ARG A 65 -3.84 -20.05 -5.53
N GLU A 66 -4.80 -20.94 -5.31
CA GLU A 66 -4.61 -22.41 -5.32
C GLU A 66 -3.59 -22.93 -4.27
N ALA A 67 -3.20 -22.10 -3.29
CA ALA A 67 -2.20 -22.46 -2.30
C ALA A 67 -2.43 -21.77 -0.94
N ILE A 68 -2.13 -22.49 0.14
CA ILE A 68 -2.06 -21.97 1.50
C ILE A 68 -0.68 -22.31 2.06
N PHE A 69 -0.02 -21.34 2.67
CA PHE A 69 1.31 -21.46 3.25
C PHE A 69 1.26 -21.26 4.76
N ALA A 70 2.10 -22.00 5.48
CA ALA A 70 2.47 -21.70 6.86
C ALA A 70 3.92 -21.20 6.85
N LEU A 71 4.13 -19.94 7.22
CA LEU A 71 5.43 -19.28 7.26
C LEU A 71 5.85 -19.06 8.72
N ASP A 72 7.16 -19.05 8.99
CA ASP A 72 7.68 -18.62 10.28
C ASP A 72 7.42 -17.12 10.47
N LEU A 73 6.77 -16.76 11.58
CA LEU A 73 6.44 -15.37 11.88
C LEU A 73 7.69 -14.50 12.12
N ASN A 74 8.78 -15.09 12.64
CA ASN A 74 10.03 -14.36 12.88
C ASN A 74 10.81 -14.14 11.59
N ASN A 75 10.64 -15.01 10.60
CA ASN A 75 11.29 -14.89 9.30
C ASN A 75 10.45 -15.55 8.20
N ILE A 76 9.66 -14.74 7.49
CA ILE A 76 8.73 -15.23 6.47
C ILE A 76 9.38 -15.92 5.27
N THR A 77 10.71 -15.80 5.09
CA THR A 77 11.42 -16.56 4.05
C THR A 77 11.47 -18.05 4.37
N HIS A 78 11.25 -18.43 5.63
CA HIS A 78 11.20 -19.81 6.08
C HIS A 78 9.77 -20.36 5.99
N LYS A 79 9.51 -21.09 4.90
CA LYS A 79 8.26 -21.83 4.70
C LYS A 79 8.26 -23.10 5.56
N LYS A 80 7.35 -23.18 6.54
CA LYS A 80 7.16 -24.37 7.38
C LYS A 80 6.36 -25.46 6.66
N SER A 81 5.30 -25.07 5.96
CA SER A 81 4.44 -26.00 5.22
C SER A 81 3.66 -25.30 4.10
N MET A 82 3.15 -26.08 3.15
CA MET A 82 2.32 -25.63 2.05
C MET A 82 1.30 -26.69 1.68
N VAL A 83 0.07 -26.27 1.42
CA VAL A 83 -0.97 -27.12 0.82
C VAL A 83 -1.41 -26.49 -0.51
N ARG A 84 -1.39 -27.29 -1.59
CA ARG A 84 -1.94 -26.90 -2.89
C ARG A 84 -3.34 -27.46 -3.03
N LYS A 85 -4.30 -26.60 -3.39
CA LYS A 85 -5.64 -27.02 -3.75
C LYS A 85 -5.91 -26.56 -5.17
N LYS A 86 -5.80 -27.50 -6.10
CA LYS A 86 -6.30 -27.33 -7.45
C LYS A 86 -7.83 -27.39 -7.37
N ILE A 87 -8.48 -26.38 -7.94
CA ILE A 87 -9.93 -26.39 -8.21
C ILE A 87 -10.14 -27.15 -9.51
#